data_AF-A0A9P1MVF3-F1
#
_entry.id   AF-A0A9P1MVF3-F1
#
_cell.length_a   1.000
_cell.length_b   1.000
_cell.length_c   1.000
_cell.angle_alpha   90.00
_cell.angle_beta   90.00
_cell.angle_gamma   90.00
#
_symmetry.space_group_name_H-M   'P 1'
#
loop_
_entity.id
_entity.type
_entity.pdbx_description
1 polymer ?
#
loop_
_entity_poly.entity_id
_entity_poly.type
_entity_poly.pdbx_seq_one_letter_code
_entity_poly.pdbx_strand_id
1 'polypeptide(L)'
;MRLTLAIRNLIKFQNLDKWPIEMIEEMKTCCYVKRDFITKTEESALLKEVEPHMKRLRYEKSHWDDAIHLYREREQRKWSDENCEVIKRIRSESFGPNAEHLTYVHILDLHKNGVIKPHIDSIRYCGDVITGVSLLSDAIMRLRHKDRKDELIVDLLMPRRSLYRLGELGRYEFTHEVLGENESIWESSKIERNRRISIICRDIPKKCNIQQENIELKPIPETL
;
A
#
# COMPACT_ATOMS: atom_id res chain seq x y z
N MET A 1 -30.31 -3.26 19.03
CA MET A 1 -29.49 -4.49 18.98
C MET A 1 -28.84 -4.62 17.62
N ARG A 2 -27.64 -4.06 17.42
CA ARG A 2 -26.71 -4.46 16.35
C ARG A 2 -25.32 -4.51 16.97
N LEU A 3 -24.75 -5.69 16.81
CA LEU A 3 -23.59 -6.26 17.46
C LEU A 3 -22.44 -5.27 17.65
N THR A 4 -21.95 -5.24 18.90
CA THR A 4 -20.52 -5.22 19.25
C THR A 4 -19.60 -5.15 18.03
N LEU A 5 -19.00 -3.98 17.84
CA LEU A 5 -17.77 -3.80 17.08
C LEU A 5 -16.67 -4.56 17.85
N ALA A 6 -16.71 -5.89 17.81
CA ALA A 6 -15.62 -6.71 18.28
C ALA A 6 -14.38 -6.16 17.58
N ILE A 7 -13.36 -5.82 18.36
CA ILE A 7 -12.05 -5.42 17.86
C ILE A 7 -11.52 -6.63 17.10
N ARG A 8 -11.91 -6.80 15.84
CA ARG A 8 -11.39 -7.89 15.01
C ARG A 8 -9.89 -7.64 14.87
N ASN A 9 -9.07 -8.66 15.00
CA ASN A 9 -7.67 -8.50 14.64
C ASN A 9 -7.60 -8.06 13.17
N LEU A 10 -6.77 -7.07 12.84
CA LEU A 10 -6.59 -6.58 11.48
C LEU A 10 -5.43 -7.26 10.75
N ILE A 11 -4.68 -8.08 11.47
CA ILE A 11 -3.50 -8.78 10.97
C ILE A 11 -3.72 -10.26 11.22
N LYS A 12 -3.60 -11.07 10.17
CA LYS A 12 -3.78 -12.51 10.24
C LYS A 12 -2.59 -13.21 9.61
N PHE A 13 -1.76 -13.82 10.44
CA PHE A 13 -0.73 -14.75 9.99
C PHE A 13 -1.39 -16.07 9.59
N GLN A 14 -1.07 -16.57 8.39
CA GLN A 14 -1.42 -17.92 7.97
C GLN A 14 -0.27 -18.88 8.26
N ASN A 15 -0.58 -20.18 8.38
CA ASN A 15 0.40 -21.25 8.62
C ASN A 15 1.34 -20.92 9.79
N LEU A 16 0.78 -20.46 10.90
CA LEU A 16 1.52 -19.88 12.04
C LEU A 16 2.64 -20.81 12.56
N ASP A 17 2.47 -22.13 12.42
CA ASP A 17 3.47 -23.15 12.76
C ASP A 17 4.75 -23.09 11.93
N LYS A 18 4.72 -22.46 10.74
CA LYS A 18 5.86 -22.31 9.82
C LYS A 18 6.70 -21.06 10.09
N TRP A 19 6.18 -20.13 10.89
CA TRP A 19 6.79 -18.84 11.13
C TRP A 19 7.82 -18.88 12.25
N PRO A 20 9.04 -18.34 12.04
CA PRO A 20 9.94 -18.03 13.14
C PRO A 20 9.32 -16.98 14.07
N ILE A 21 9.37 -17.21 15.38
CA ILE A 21 8.74 -16.31 16.38
C ILE A 21 9.26 -14.88 16.27
N GLU A 22 10.58 -14.73 16.12
CA GLU A 22 11.22 -13.41 15.98
C GLU A 22 10.70 -12.65 14.77
N MET A 23 10.48 -13.35 13.64
CA MET A 23 9.94 -12.77 12.42
C MET A 23 8.48 -12.34 12.58
N ILE A 24 7.67 -13.07 13.37
CA ILE A 24 6.29 -12.66 13.68
C ILE A 24 6.30 -11.34 14.45
N GLU A 25 7.14 -11.23 15.48
CA GLU A 25 7.22 -10.01 16.29
C GLU A 25 7.74 -8.82 15.46
N GLU A 26 8.74 -9.04 14.63
CA GLU A 26 9.20 -8.01 13.68
C GLU A 26 8.08 -7.60 12.71
N MET A 27 7.37 -8.54 12.11
CA MET A 27 6.24 -8.25 11.20
C MET A 27 5.12 -7.47 11.89
N LYS A 28 4.79 -7.78 13.15
CA LYS A 28 3.79 -7.03 13.93
C LYS A 28 4.21 -5.57 14.17
N THR A 29 5.50 -5.29 14.27
CA THR A 29 6.01 -3.93 14.46
C THR A 29 6.11 -3.16 13.15
N CYS A 30 6.58 -3.81 12.08
CA CYS A 30 6.83 -3.13 10.81
C CYS A 30 5.60 -3.09 9.87
N CYS A 31 4.66 -4.01 10.02
CA CYS A 31 3.45 -4.09 9.20
C CYS A 31 2.19 -4.08 10.05
N TYR A 32 1.38 -3.03 9.92
CA TYR A 32 0.15 -2.91 10.70
C TYR A 32 -0.93 -2.10 10.00
N VAL A 33 -2.14 -2.17 10.55
CA VAL A 33 -3.29 -1.35 10.12
C VAL A 33 -3.91 -0.66 11.34
N LYS A 34 -4.17 0.64 11.24
CA LYS A 34 -4.92 1.43 12.22
C LYS A 34 -6.33 1.72 11.71
N ARG A 35 -7.35 1.26 12.43
CA ARG A 35 -8.76 1.56 12.13
C ARG A 35 -9.05 3.05 12.30
N ASP A 36 -10.00 3.54 11.51
CA ASP A 36 -10.59 4.88 11.67
C ASP A 36 -9.53 5.99 11.86
N PHE A 37 -8.40 5.86 11.15
CA PHE A 37 -7.28 6.79 11.23
C PHE A 37 -7.65 8.18 10.70
N ILE A 38 -8.52 8.20 9.69
CA ILE A 38 -9.20 9.42 9.25
C ILE A 38 -10.68 9.38 9.65
N THR A 39 -11.23 10.54 9.91
CA THR A 39 -12.66 10.74 10.18
C THR A 39 -13.46 10.70 8.88
N LYS A 40 -14.79 10.62 8.99
CA LYS A 40 -15.70 10.73 7.84
C LYS A 40 -15.59 12.09 7.14
N THR A 41 -15.34 13.15 7.92
CA THR A 41 -15.15 14.51 7.40
C THR A 41 -13.87 14.59 6.57
N GLU A 42 -12.76 14.09 7.11
CA GLU A 42 -11.47 14.07 6.41
C GLU A 42 -11.52 13.19 5.16
N GLU A 43 -12.16 12.03 5.21
CA GLU A 43 -12.39 11.21 4.01
C GLU A 43 -13.19 11.99 2.94
N SER A 44 -14.22 12.73 3.35
CA SER A 44 -15.04 13.52 2.43
C SER A 44 -14.24 14.69 1.82
N ALA A 45 -13.40 15.35 2.61
CA ALA A 45 -12.52 16.43 2.17
C ALA A 45 -11.45 15.94 1.18
N LEU A 46 -10.82 14.80 1.46
CA LEU A 46 -9.88 14.15 0.54
C LEU A 46 -10.59 13.81 -0.77
N LEU A 47 -11.73 13.12 -0.72
CA LEU A 47 -12.49 12.75 -1.92
C LEU A 47 -12.93 13.96 -2.74
N LYS A 48 -13.40 15.03 -2.09
CA LYS A 48 -13.77 16.27 -2.78
C LYS A 48 -12.62 16.85 -3.60
N GLU A 49 -11.40 16.70 -3.10
CA GLU A 49 -10.18 17.18 -3.77
C GLU A 49 -9.70 16.22 -4.87
N VAL A 50 -9.64 14.91 -4.63
CA VAL A 50 -9.10 13.96 -5.64
C VAL A 50 -10.10 13.56 -6.73
N GLU A 51 -11.38 13.42 -6.41
CA GLU A 51 -12.39 12.85 -7.32
C GLU A 51 -12.53 13.59 -8.66
N PRO A 52 -12.52 14.94 -8.73
CA PRO A 52 -12.62 15.67 -10.00
C PRO A 52 -11.48 15.35 -10.97
N HIS A 53 -10.30 15.04 -10.45
CA HIS A 53 -9.14 14.67 -11.25
C HIS A 53 -9.20 13.20 -11.65
N MET A 54 -9.50 12.30 -10.71
CA MET A 54 -9.58 10.86 -10.98
C MET A 54 -10.63 10.53 -12.04
N LYS A 55 -11.81 11.16 -11.99
CA LYS A 55 -12.90 10.93 -12.96
C LYS A 55 -12.53 11.22 -14.42
N ARG A 56 -11.51 12.05 -14.67
CA ARG A 56 -11.03 12.37 -16.02
C ARG A 56 -10.11 11.30 -16.59
N LEU A 57 -9.55 10.44 -15.75
CA LEU A 57 -8.68 9.33 -16.14
C LEU A 57 -9.53 8.09 -16.46
N ARG A 58 -9.10 7.36 -17.49
CA ARG A 58 -9.68 6.06 -17.86
C ARG A 58 -9.04 4.98 -16.99
N TYR A 59 -9.80 3.91 -16.72
CA TYR A 59 -9.22 2.72 -16.12
C TYR A 59 -8.31 2.02 -17.14
N GLU A 60 -7.08 1.76 -16.72
CA GLU A 60 -6.06 1.03 -17.44
C GLU A 60 -6.20 -0.48 -17.15
N LYS A 61 -5.99 -1.31 -18.17
CA LYS A 61 -6.15 -2.76 -18.05
C LYS A 61 -4.93 -3.43 -17.40
N SER A 62 -3.74 -2.88 -17.62
CA SER A 62 -2.47 -3.37 -17.09
C SER A 62 -1.41 -2.27 -17.19
N HIS A 63 -0.50 -2.24 -16.22
CA HIS A 63 0.73 -1.45 -16.26
C HIS A 63 1.84 -2.20 -17.05
N TRP A 64 2.96 -1.55 -17.37
CA TRP A 64 4.06 -2.20 -18.11
C TRP A 64 4.74 -3.34 -17.33
N ASP A 65 4.70 -3.28 -16.00
CA ASP A 65 5.19 -4.33 -15.09
C ASP A 65 4.11 -5.35 -14.71
N ASP A 66 2.90 -5.19 -15.25
CA ASP A 66 1.73 -6.04 -15.02
C ASP A 66 1.29 -6.14 -13.53
N ALA A 67 1.75 -5.24 -12.66
CA ALA A 67 1.47 -5.33 -11.23
C ALA A 67 0.03 -4.94 -10.85
N ILE A 68 -0.61 -4.05 -11.61
CA ILE A 68 -1.95 -3.52 -11.29
C ILE A 68 -2.89 -3.66 -12.48
N HIS A 69 -4.12 -4.11 -12.20
CA HIS A 69 -5.19 -4.28 -13.19
C HIS A 69 -6.46 -3.49 -12.84
N LEU A 70 -7.09 -2.91 -13.87
CA LEU A 70 -8.33 -2.13 -13.77
C LEU A 70 -8.20 -1.02 -12.72
N TYR A 71 -7.22 -0.16 -12.93
CA TYR A 71 -6.89 0.93 -12.05
C TYR A 71 -6.73 2.23 -12.84
N ARG A 72 -6.70 3.36 -12.14
CA ARG A 72 -6.22 4.63 -12.66
C ARG A 72 -5.46 5.31 -11.55
N GLU A 73 -4.38 5.99 -11.89
CA GLU A 73 -3.52 6.58 -10.88
C GLU A 73 -3.03 7.95 -11.30
N ARG A 74 -2.57 8.69 -10.30
CA ARG A 74 -1.85 9.94 -10.50
C ARG A 74 -1.06 10.30 -9.26
N GLU A 75 -0.20 11.28 -9.44
CA GLU A 75 0.55 11.89 -8.38
C GLU A 75 0.04 13.30 -8.07
N GLN A 76 0.08 13.69 -6.80
CA GLN A 76 -0.30 15.01 -6.33
C GLN A 76 0.69 15.56 -5.31
N ARG A 77 1.22 16.75 -5.60
CA ARG A 77 2.11 17.49 -4.70
C ARG A 77 1.39 18.52 -3.83
N LYS A 78 0.50 19.30 -4.43
CA LYS A 78 -0.23 20.37 -3.75
C LYS A 78 -1.54 19.83 -3.21
N TRP A 79 -1.81 20.08 -1.94
CA TRP A 79 -3.04 19.72 -1.27
C TRP A 79 -3.67 20.97 -0.64
N SER A 80 -4.99 20.98 -0.43
CA SER A 80 -5.62 22.02 0.41
C SER A 80 -5.05 22.00 1.84
N ASP A 81 -5.20 23.09 2.58
CA ASP A 81 -4.67 23.18 3.95
C ASP A 81 -5.25 22.08 4.86
N GLU A 82 -6.56 21.81 4.75
CA GLU A 82 -7.24 20.72 5.49
C GLU A 82 -6.63 19.35 5.17
N ASN A 83 -6.45 19.03 3.87
CA ASN A 83 -5.90 17.75 3.46
C ASN A 83 -4.39 17.66 3.72
N CYS A 84 -3.65 18.78 3.70
CA CYS A 84 -2.24 18.83 4.09
C CYS A 84 -2.04 18.32 5.52
N GLU A 85 -2.91 18.70 6.46
CA GLU A 85 -2.82 18.21 7.85
C GLU A 85 -3.04 16.71 7.94
N VAL A 86 -3.96 16.15 7.13
CA VAL A 86 -4.14 14.70 7.04
C VAL A 86 -2.89 14.02 6.46
N ILE A 87 -2.32 14.53 5.38
CA ILE A 87 -1.08 13.98 4.79
C ILE A 87 0.09 14.05 5.79
N LYS A 88 0.24 15.15 6.53
CA LYS A 88 1.24 15.29 7.59
C LYS A 88 1.04 14.23 8.67
N ARG A 89 -0.21 14.00 9.10
CA ARG A 89 -0.54 12.98 10.11
C ARG A 89 -0.25 11.57 9.63
N ILE A 90 -0.57 11.23 8.37
CA ILE A 90 -0.19 9.96 7.74
C ILE A 90 1.33 9.76 7.84
N ARG A 91 2.10 10.82 7.53
CA ARG A 91 3.56 10.75 7.57
C ARG A 91 4.10 10.59 8.99
N SER A 92 3.66 11.43 9.93
CA SER A 92 4.13 11.37 11.31
C SER A 92 3.80 10.06 12.01
N GLU A 93 2.74 9.37 11.58
CA GLU A 93 2.35 8.07 12.12
C GLU A 93 3.30 6.95 11.67
N SER A 94 3.70 6.94 10.40
CA SER A 94 4.33 5.75 9.80
C SER A 94 5.85 5.85 9.65
N PHE A 95 6.39 7.07 9.52
CA PHE A 95 7.81 7.27 9.25
C PHE A 95 8.56 7.77 10.48
N GLY A 96 9.86 7.48 10.52
CA GLY A 96 10.75 8.00 11.56
C GLY A 96 10.89 9.54 11.53
N PRO A 97 11.32 10.17 12.63
CA PRO A 97 11.35 11.63 12.79
C PRO A 97 12.22 12.38 11.78
N ASN A 98 13.18 11.69 11.14
CA ASN A 98 14.09 12.26 10.15
C ASN A 98 13.91 11.66 8.74
N ALA A 99 12.79 10.98 8.49
CA ALA A 99 12.51 10.40 7.19
C ALA A 99 12.26 11.51 6.16
N GLU A 100 13.02 11.48 5.07
CA GLU A 100 12.73 12.30 3.90
C GLU A 100 11.65 11.62 3.05
N HIS A 101 10.69 12.38 2.54
CA HIS A 101 9.54 11.84 1.82
C HIS A 101 9.57 12.20 0.34
N LEU A 102 8.98 11.32 -0.48
CA LEU A 102 8.61 11.72 -1.84
C LEU A 102 7.66 12.92 -1.76
N THR A 103 7.98 13.94 -2.55
CA THR A 103 7.20 15.18 -2.60
C THR A 103 5.81 14.93 -3.18
N TYR A 104 5.71 14.01 -4.14
CA TYR A 104 4.46 13.59 -4.75
C TYR A 104 3.82 12.46 -3.94
N VAL A 105 2.55 12.64 -3.60
CA VAL A 105 1.71 11.62 -2.97
C VAL A 105 0.99 10.86 -4.06
N HIS A 106 1.07 9.53 -4.00
CA HIS A 106 0.46 8.65 -5.00
C HIS A 106 -1.02 8.43 -4.67
N ILE A 107 -1.89 8.64 -5.65
CA ILE A 107 -3.34 8.39 -5.55
C ILE A 107 -3.68 7.26 -6.53
N LEU A 108 -4.10 6.13 -5.98
CA LEU A 108 -4.49 4.95 -6.75
C LEU A 108 -5.99 4.71 -6.59
N ASP A 109 -6.72 4.70 -7.70
CA ASP A 109 -8.16 4.37 -7.75
C ASP A 109 -8.34 3.03 -8.45
N LEU A 110 -8.78 2.05 -7.67
CA LEU A 110 -8.96 0.67 -8.08
C LEU A 110 -10.44 0.39 -8.32
N HIS A 111 -10.76 -0.15 -9.49
CA HIS A 111 -12.11 -0.57 -9.82
C HIS A 111 -12.56 -1.72 -8.90
N LYS A 112 -13.88 -1.98 -8.79
CA LYS A 112 -14.40 -3.11 -7.97
C LYS A 112 -13.82 -4.47 -8.38
N ASN A 113 -13.52 -4.64 -9.66
CA ASN A 113 -12.89 -5.84 -10.22
C ASN A 113 -11.37 -5.70 -10.36
N GLY A 114 -10.80 -4.59 -9.90
CA GLY A 114 -9.37 -4.31 -9.99
C GLY A 114 -8.59 -5.06 -8.91
N VAL A 115 -7.40 -5.48 -9.27
CA VAL A 115 -6.49 -6.23 -8.41
C VAL A 115 -5.10 -5.63 -8.49
N ILE A 116 -4.36 -5.78 -7.40
CA ILE A 116 -2.91 -5.54 -7.37
C ILE A 116 -2.29 -6.91 -7.18
N LYS A 117 -1.49 -7.38 -8.14
CA LYS A 117 -0.79 -8.67 -8.09
C LYS A 117 0.38 -8.61 -7.10
N PRO A 118 0.90 -9.77 -6.66
CA PRO A 118 2.08 -9.83 -5.79
C PRO A 118 3.29 -9.13 -6.40
N HIS A 119 3.76 -8.08 -5.75
CA HIS A 119 4.97 -7.35 -6.17
C HIS A 119 5.70 -6.73 -4.98
N ILE A 120 6.96 -6.36 -5.20
CA ILE A 120 7.77 -5.58 -4.26
C ILE A 120 8.04 -4.22 -4.92
N ASP A 121 7.71 -3.12 -4.24
CA ASP A 121 7.96 -1.77 -4.77
C ASP A 121 9.46 -1.59 -5.06
N SER A 122 9.78 -0.94 -6.17
CA SER A 122 11.16 -0.72 -6.58
C SER A 122 11.96 0.06 -5.53
N ILE A 123 13.10 -0.49 -5.12
CA ILE A 123 14.05 0.18 -4.21
C ILE A 123 14.65 1.46 -4.81
N ARG A 124 14.51 1.66 -6.13
CA ARG A 124 14.95 2.89 -6.82
C ARG A 124 14.02 4.07 -6.57
N TYR A 125 12.77 3.81 -6.22
CA TYR A 125 11.73 4.84 -6.13
C TYR A 125 11.07 4.90 -4.74
N CYS A 126 11.25 3.88 -3.90
CA CYS A 126 10.68 3.82 -2.55
C CYS A 126 11.72 3.40 -1.52
N GLY A 127 11.80 4.13 -0.42
CA GLY A 127 12.63 3.81 0.75
C GLY A 127 12.06 2.67 1.60
N ASP A 128 12.24 2.76 2.91
CA ASP A 128 11.94 1.69 3.86
C ASP A 128 10.45 1.51 4.14
N VAL A 129 9.63 2.54 3.92
CA VAL A 129 8.25 2.56 4.40
C VAL A 129 7.28 2.98 3.30
N ILE A 130 6.22 2.18 3.16
CA ILE A 130 5.04 2.50 2.37
C ILE A 130 3.87 2.60 3.34
N THR A 131 3.17 3.73 3.31
CA THR A 131 1.96 3.91 4.11
C THR A 131 0.85 4.48 3.26
N GLY A 132 -0.39 4.08 3.53
CA GLY A 132 -1.52 4.63 2.82
C GLY A 132 -2.81 4.59 3.60
N VAL A 133 -3.71 5.52 3.28
CA VAL A 133 -5.08 5.51 3.79
C VAL A 133 -6.02 4.90 2.76
N SER A 134 -6.96 4.07 3.21
CA SER A 134 -7.98 3.42 2.38
C SER A 134 -9.26 4.25 2.38
N LEU A 135 -9.78 4.62 1.22
CA LEU A 135 -11.04 5.38 1.06
C LEU A 135 -12.08 4.53 0.32
N LEU A 136 -13.36 4.92 0.49
CA LEU A 136 -14.55 4.33 -0.16
C LEU A 136 -14.94 2.91 0.28
N SER A 137 -14.03 1.95 0.22
CA SER A 137 -14.34 0.54 0.50
C SER A 137 -13.19 -0.19 1.20
N ASP A 138 -13.56 -1.28 1.86
CA ASP A 138 -12.63 -2.19 2.50
C ASP A 138 -11.87 -3.02 1.45
N ALA A 139 -10.70 -3.54 1.82
CA ALA A 139 -9.97 -4.53 1.04
C ALA A 139 -9.07 -5.38 1.96
N ILE A 140 -8.55 -6.48 1.41
CA ILE A 140 -7.52 -7.29 2.05
C ILE A 140 -6.24 -7.13 1.26
N MET A 141 -5.17 -6.73 1.94
CA MET A 141 -3.81 -6.80 1.41
C MET A 141 -3.17 -8.10 1.91
N ARG A 142 -2.56 -8.86 1.02
CA ARG A 142 -1.81 -10.07 1.38
C ARG A 142 -0.33 -9.83 1.17
N LEU A 143 0.46 -10.25 2.15
CA LEU A 143 1.90 -10.25 2.09
C LEU A 143 2.42 -11.69 2.01
N ARG A 144 3.36 -11.97 1.10
CA ARG A 144 3.99 -13.29 0.94
C ARG A 144 5.50 -13.16 0.91
N HIS A 145 6.21 -13.96 1.70
CA HIS A 145 7.67 -13.94 1.71
C HIS A 145 8.21 -14.31 0.32
N LYS A 146 9.20 -13.57 -0.19
CA LYS A 146 9.71 -13.73 -1.56
C LYS A 146 10.24 -15.13 -1.85
N ASP A 147 10.84 -15.79 -0.86
CA ASP A 147 11.41 -17.15 -1.00
C ASP A 147 10.53 -18.27 -0.42
N ARG A 148 9.56 -17.95 0.45
CA ARG A 148 8.72 -18.92 1.19
C ARG A 148 7.24 -18.60 1.01
N LYS A 149 6.84 -18.41 -0.25
CA LYS A 149 5.57 -17.76 -0.68
C LYS A 149 4.30 -18.44 -0.20
N ASP A 150 4.35 -19.76 -0.01
CA ASP A 150 3.21 -20.59 0.41
C ASP A 150 3.21 -20.87 1.92
N GLU A 151 4.31 -20.55 2.60
CA GLU A 151 4.48 -20.83 4.03
C GLU A 151 4.30 -19.57 4.87
N LEU A 152 4.96 -18.48 4.46
CA LEU A 152 5.00 -17.24 5.22
C LEU A 152 4.08 -16.21 4.57
N ILE A 153 2.80 -16.24 4.99
CA ILE A 153 1.75 -15.38 4.48
C ILE A 153 1.10 -14.61 5.64
N VAL A 154 0.96 -13.29 5.49
CA VAL A 154 0.18 -12.47 6.42
C VAL A 154 -0.81 -11.62 5.64
N ASP A 155 -2.07 -11.66 6.07
CA ASP A 155 -3.13 -10.84 5.52
C ASP A 155 -3.38 -9.64 6.43
N LEU A 156 -3.56 -8.46 5.82
CA LEU A 156 -3.93 -7.20 6.45
C LEU A 156 -5.34 -6.82 5.98
N LEU A 157 -6.30 -6.80 6.89
CA LEU A 157 -7.60 -6.20 6.61
C LEU A 157 -7.43 -4.69 6.62
N MET A 158 -7.80 -4.02 5.51
CA MET A 158 -7.74 -2.57 5.35
C MET A 158 -9.16 -2.00 5.23
N PRO A 159 -9.84 -1.73 6.37
CA PRO A 159 -11.14 -1.09 6.34
C PRO A 159 -11.08 0.30 5.71
N ARG A 160 -12.21 0.76 5.17
CA ARG A 160 -12.42 2.15 4.80
C ARG A 160 -12.03 3.07 5.97
N ARG A 161 -11.30 4.14 5.67
CA ARG A 161 -10.66 5.12 6.58
C ARG A 161 -9.49 4.59 7.41
N SER A 162 -9.03 3.36 7.18
CA SER A 162 -7.84 2.84 7.88
C SER A 162 -6.56 3.37 7.25
N LEU A 163 -5.50 3.48 8.07
CA LEU A 163 -4.12 3.58 7.61
C LEU A 163 -3.48 2.20 7.63
N TYR A 164 -2.73 1.83 6.59
CA TYR A 164 -1.84 0.67 6.61
C TYR A 164 -0.39 1.14 6.49
N ARG A 165 0.52 0.43 7.15
CA ARG A 165 1.97 0.60 7.03
C ARG A 165 2.59 -0.73 6.60
N LEU A 166 3.47 -0.67 5.62
CA LEU A 166 4.44 -1.71 5.28
C LEU A 166 5.82 -1.10 5.48
N GLY A 167 6.66 -1.72 6.29
CA GLY A 167 8.02 -1.23 6.49
C GLY A 167 9.05 -2.33 6.60
N GLU A 168 10.30 -1.96 6.35
CA GLU A 168 11.48 -2.76 6.63
C GLU A 168 11.33 -4.21 6.10
N LEU A 169 11.37 -5.22 6.97
CA LEU A 169 11.19 -6.62 6.62
C LEU A 169 9.99 -6.85 5.69
N GLY A 170 8.82 -6.33 6.05
CA GLY A 170 7.60 -6.52 5.25
C GLY A 170 7.59 -5.74 3.93
N ARG A 171 8.43 -4.71 3.79
CA ARG A 171 8.59 -3.95 2.54
C ARG A 171 9.60 -4.58 1.58
N TYR A 172 10.64 -5.23 2.10
CA TYR A 172 11.76 -5.75 1.30
C TYR A 172 11.68 -7.25 1.05
N GLU A 173 11.19 -8.01 2.01
CA GLU A 173 11.20 -9.48 1.96
C GLU A 173 9.84 -10.08 1.61
N PHE A 174 8.78 -9.26 1.58
CA PHE A 174 7.43 -9.70 1.26
C PHE A 174 6.88 -8.97 0.03
N THR A 175 6.35 -9.74 -0.92
CA THR A 175 5.47 -9.19 -1.94
C THR A 175 4.18 -8.73 -1.30
N HIS A 176 3.57 -7.66 -1.80
CA HIS A 176 2.23 -7.24 -1.39
C HIS A 176 1.26 -7.28 -2.57
N GLU A 177 0.02 -7.65 -2.30
CA GLU A 177 -1.07 -7.75 -3.27
C GLU A 177 -2.39 -7.29 -2.65
N VAL A 178 -3.35 -6.82 -3.45
CA VAL A 178 -4.70 -6.48 -3.00
C VAL A 178 -5.70 -7.42 -3.65
N LEU A 179 -6.23 -8.35 -2.84
CA LEU A 179 -6.94 -9.55 -3.27
C LEU A 179 -8.25 -9.26 -3.99
N GLY A 180 -8.47 -9.90 -5.14
CA GLY A 180 -9.71 -9.78 -5.91
C GLY A 180 -10.93 -10.39 -5.22
N GLU A 181 -12.11 -10.20 -5.84
CA GLU A 181 -13.42 -10.60 -5.31
C GLU A 181 -13.52 -12.07 -4.87
N ASN A 182 -12.81 -12.97 -5.56
CA ASN A 182 -12.84 -14.41 -5.27
C ASN A 182 -11.99 -14.81 -4.06
N GLU A 183 -10.97 -14.02 -3.72
CA GLU A 183 -10.03 -14.32 -2.64
C GLU A 183 -10.23 -13.42 -1.42
N SER A 184 -11.11 -12.42 -1.52
CA SER A 184 -11.38 -11.44 -0.47
C SER A 184 -12.24 -12.04 0.66
N ILE A 185 -11.62 -12.91 1.48
CA ILE A 185 -12.25 -13.62 2.59
C ILE A 185 -11.47 -13.36 3.88
N TRP A 186 -12.13 -12.80 4.89
CA TRP A 186 -11.56 -12.55 6.23
C TRP A 186 -12.35 -13.33 7.28
N GLU A 187 -11.69 -14.21 8.03
CA GLU A 187 -12.34 -15.02 9.10
C GLU A 187 -13.65 -15.67 8.64
N SER A 188 -13.62 -16.33 7.46
CA SER A 188 -14.77 -16.97 6.80
C SER A 188 -15.88 -16.02 6.34
N SER A 189 -15.70 -14.70 6.48
CA SER A 189 -16.60 -13.68 5.96
C SER A 189 -16.07 -13.12 4.64
N LYS A 190 -16.91 -13.03 3.62
CA LYS A 190 -16.55 -12.35 2.39
C LYS A 190 -16.43 -10.84 2.64
N ILE A 191 -15.32 -10.24 2.21
CA ILE A 191 -15.13 -8.80 2.15
C ILE A 191 -15.47 -8.35 0.73
N GLU A 192 -16.63 -7.72 0.56
CA GLU A 192 -17.10 -7.31 -0.77
C GLU A 192 -16.15 -6.28 -1.39
N ARG A 193 -15.63 -6.57 -2.59
CA ARG A 193 -14.81 -5.60 -3.32
C ARG A 193 -15.69 -4.57 -3.99
N ASN A 194 -15.40 -3.31 -3.69
CA ASN A 194 -15.98 -2.15 -4.36
C ASN A 194 -14.87 -1.24 -4.87
N ARG A 195 -15.25 -0.13 -5.51
CA ARG A 195 -14.27 0.90 -5.92
C ARG A 195 -13.54 1.41 -4.68
N ARG A 196 -12.21 1.39 -4.73
CA ARG A 196 -11.34 1.77 -3.62
C ARG A 196 -10.36 2.83 -4.09
N ILE A 197 -10.18 3.88 -3.31
CA ILE A 197 -9.07 4.82 -3.52
C ILE A 197 -8.08 4.66 -2.39
N SER A 198 -6.78 4.67 -2.69
CA SER A 198 -5.72 4.80 -1.69
C SER A 198 -4.88 6.03 -1.94
N ILE A 199 -4.55 6.73 -0.86
CA ILE A 199 -3.60 7.86 -0.85
C ILE A 199 -2.35 7.36 -0.14
N ILE A 200 -1.25 7.27 -0.89
CA ILE A 200 -0.06 6.51 -0.54
C ILE A 200 1.12 7.47 -0.43
N CYS A 201 1.76 7.46 0.74
CA CYS A 201 3.01 8.15 1.01
C CYS A 201 4.15 7.15 1.06
N ARG A 202 5.31 7.57 0.55
CA ARG A 202 6.56 6.82 0.58
C ARG A 202 7.69 7.72 1.03
N ASP A 203 8.67 7.13 1.70
CA ASP A 203 9.95 7.77 1.95
C ASP A 203 10.86 7.68 0.72
N ILE A 204 11.88 8.54 0.67
CA ILE A 204 12.84 8.52 -0.42
C ILE A 204 13.73 7.26 -0.34
N PRO A 205 14.22 6.77 -1.49
CA PRO A 205 15.21 5.70 -1.53
C PRO A 205 16.45 5.99 -0.68
N LYS A 206 16.99 4.96 -0.02
CA LYS A 206 18.30 5.05 0.65
C LYS A 206 19.41 5.36 -0.38
N LYS A 207 20.34 6.24 -0.03
CA LYS A 207 21.48 6.62 -0.89
C LYS A 207 22.29 5.40 -1.40
N CYS A 208 22.45 4.37 -0.58
CA CYS A 208 23.15 3.14 -0.98
C CYS A 208 22.43 2.38 -2.12
N ASN A 209 21.10 2.46 -2.20
CA ASN A 209 20.31 1.82 -3.25
C ASN A 209 20.37 2.61 -4.57
N ILE A 210 20.63 3.92 -4.50
CA ILE A 210 20.82 4.79 -5.67
C ILE A 210 22.18 4.52 -6.34
N GLN A 211 23.21 4.16 -5.55
CA GLN A 211 24.58 3.95 -6.02
C GLN A 211 24.88 2.55 -6.55
N GLN A 212 24.01 1.55 -6.32
CA GLN A 212 24.25 0.16 -6.72
C GLN A 212 24.36 -0.03 -8.24
N GLU A 213 23.90 0.91 -9.06
CA GLU A 213 24.08 0.87 -10.51
C GLU A 213 24.23 2.28 -11.10
N ASN A 214 25.45 2.84 -11.03
CA ASN A 214 25.92 3.61 -12.19
C ASN A 214 26.03 2.59 -13.33
N ILE A 215 25.02 2.54 -14.19
CA ILE A 215 25.06 1.76 -15.42
C ILE A 215 26.31 2.20 -16.19
N GLU A 216 27.33 1.35 -16.27
CA GLU A 216 28.38 1.51 -17.28
C GLU A 216 27.69 1.35 -18.64
N LEU A 217 27.32 2.47 -19.24
CA LEU A 217 26.90 2.52 -20.64
C LEU A 217 28.11 2.08 -21.46
N LYS A 218 28.11 0.84 -21.93
CA LYS A 218 29.08 0.40 -22.91
C LYS A 218 28.84 1.21 -24.20
N PRO A 219 29.84 1.92 -24.72
CA PRO A 219 29.69 2.63 -25.98
C PRO A 219 29.31 1.64 -27.08
N ILE A 220 28.36 2.05 -27.92
CA ILE A 220 28.00 1.31 -29.14
C ILE A 220 29.22 1.35 -30.06
N PRO A 221 29.76 0.21 -30.53
CA PRO A 221 30.86 0.23 -31.49
C PRO A 221 30.41 0.96 -32.75
N GLU A 222 31.10 2.05 -33.10
CA GLU A 222 31.00 2.64 -34.44
C GLU A 222 31.68 1.67 -35.41
N THR A 223 30.91 0.75 -35.99
CA THR A 223 31.32 0.04 -37.19
C THR A 223 31.11 0.95 -38.39
N LEU A 224 32.21 1.34 -39.04
CA LEU A 224 32.24 1.66 -40.47
C LEU A 224 32.36 0.37 -41.28
#